data_AF-A0A7D5S765-F1
#
_entry.id   AF-A0A7D5S765-F1
#
_cell.length_a   1.000
_cell.length_b   1.000
_cell.length_c   1.000
_cell.angle_alpha   90.00
_cell.angle_beta   90.00
_cell.angle_gamma   90.00
#
_symmetry.space_group_name_H-M   'P 1'
#
loop_
_entity.id
_entity.type
_entity.pdbx_description
1 polymer ?
#
loop_
_entity_poly.entity_id
_entity_poly.type
_entity_poly.pdbx_seq_one_letter_code
_entity_poly.pdbx_strand_id
1 'polypeptide(L)'
;MYEDAAATIPYTGGNFQTVYVKNNVGSVTTYTVNALNTASLCQNFATSTVTVMPAATASSAPASICVSGTADLSLSPTTGYGAGSIQWQVSSTGLSGSYTDIPSAVNSTYSAPSTSTSFWYGVVFKDGAGTTCQLNPTVSVMVTNPQLLTTTPGSRCGTGSVQLQATAIRRQR
;
A
#
# COMPACT_ATOMS: atom_id res chain seq x y z
N MET A 1 13.16 -2.44 24.63
CA MET A 1 12.07 -2.72 25.58
C MET A 1 11.99 -1.55 26.55
N TYR A 2 10.81 -1.26 27.09
CA TYR A 2 10.54 -0.07 27.87
C TYR A 2 9.65 -0.37 29.07
N GLU A 3 9.78 0.43 30.13
CA GLU A 3 9.04 0.23 31.38
C GLU A 3 7.66 0.91 31.36
N ASP A 4 7.46 1.84 30.43
CA ASP A 4 6.22 2.62 30.25
C ASP A 4 5.61 2.44 28.86
N ALA A 5 4.30 2.64 28.76
CA ALA A 5 3.54 2.48 27.52
C ALA A 5 3.92 3.51 26.43
N ALA A 6 4.42 4.69 26.84
CA ALA A 6 4.89 5.70 25.88
C ALA A 6 6.30 5.37 25.34
N ALA A 7 6.93 4.30 25.84
CA ALA A 7 8.26 3.87 25.47
C ALA A 7 9.30 4.99 25.64
N THR A 8 9.30 5.62 26.81
CA THR A 8 10.22 6.71 27.17
C THR A 8 11.32 6.28 28.12
N ILE A 9 11.07 5.27 28.96
CA ILE A 9 12.00 4.73 29.95
C ILE A 9 12.52 3.38 29.44
N PRO A 10 13.79 3.27 29.03
CA PRO A 10 14.37 2.00 28.60
C PRO A 10 14.38 0.97 29.73
N TYR A 11 14.03 -0.28 29.40
CA TYR A 11 14.14 -1.39 30.34
C TYR A 11 15.61 -1.74 30.59
N THR A 12 16.06 -1.65 31.84
CA THR A 12 17.46 -1.93 32.23
C THR A 12 17.67 -3.28 32.94
N GLY A 13 16.64 -4.13 33.00
CA GLY A 13 16.68 -5.40 33.72
C GLY A 13 15.99 -5.32 35.09
N GLY A 14 15.44 -6.46 35.54
CA GLY A 14 14.72 -6.56 36.81
C GLY A 14 13.33 -7.19 36.68
N ASN A 15 12.61 -7.28 37.81
CA ASN A 15 11.27 -7.84 37.88
C ASN A 15 10.22 -6.81 37.45
N PHE A 16 9.49 -7.10 36.38
CA PHE A 16 8.39 -6.27 35.89
C PHE A 16 7.17 -7.13 35.56
N GLN A 17 5.98 -6.60 35.85
CA GLN A 17 4.71 -7.22 35.49
C GLN A 17 4.37 -7.01 34.00
N THR A 18 4.84 -5.91 33.42
CA THR A 18 4.60 -5.55 32.02
C THR A 18 5.81 -4.80 31.47
N VAL A 19 6.20 -5.12 30.24
CA VAL A 19 7.28 -4.45 29.52
C VAL A 19 6.76 -4.14 28.11
N TYR A 20 7.14 -2.98 27.59
CA TYR A 20 6.65 -2.47 26.31
C TYR A 20 7.72 -2.58 25.22
N VAL A 21 7.27 -2.81 24.00
CA VAL A 21 8.13 -2.87 22.81
C VAL A 21 7.67 -1.80 21.85
N LYS A 22 8.60 -0.94 21.44
CA LYS A 22 8.41 -0.02 20.32
C LYS A 22 9.33 -0.46 19.20
N ASN A 23 8.75 -0.72 18.04
CA ASN A 23 9.49 -1.04 16.83
C ASN A 23 8.84 -0.32 15.65
N ASN A 24 9.67 0.31 14.83
CA ASN A 24 9.24 1.14 13.70
C ASN A 24 9.58 0.51 12.34
N VAL A 25 10.14 -0.70 12.35
CA VAL A 25 10.56 -1.47 11.17
C VAL A 25 9.77 -2.77 11.14
N GLY A 26 9.33 -3.19 9.95
CA GLY A 26 8.65 -4.47 9.78
C GLY A 26 9.53 -5.62 10.27
N SER A 27 9.07 -6.36 11.27
CA SER A 27 9.85 -7.42 11.91
C SER A 27 8.96 -8.38 12.69
N VAL A 28 9.40 -9.63 12.78
CA VAL A 28 8.86 -10.63 13.70
C VAL A 28 9.90 -10.81 14.79
N THR A 29 9.54 -10.51 16.03
CA THR A 29 10.46 -10.66 17.17
C THR A 29 9.80 -11.49 18.26
N THR A 30 10.45 -12.58 18.63
CA THR A 30 10.05 -13.42 19.76
C THR A 30 10.76 -12.96 21.03
N TYR A 31 9.97 -12.57 22.02
CA TYR A 31 10.42 -12.18 23.35
C TYR A 31 10.30 -13.37 24.28
N THR A 32 11.37 -13.66 25.03
CA THR A 32 11.37 -14.69 26.06
C THR A 32 11.45 -14.01 27.41
N VAL A 33 10.51 -14.33 28.30
CA VAL A 33 10.47 -13.84 29.68
C VAL A 33 10.87 -15.00 30.58
N ASN A 34 11.87 -14.78 31.42
CA ASN A 34 12.36 -15.76 32.37
C ASN A 34 11.95 -15.37 33.79
N ALA A 35 11.42 -16.32 34.54
CA ALA A 35 11.18 -16.22 35.97
C ALA A 35 12.16 -17.14 36.69
N LEU A 36 13.02 -16.56 37.53
CA LEU A 36 14.00 -17.29 38.34
C LEU A 36 13.76 -16.97 39.82
N ASN A 37 13.55 -18.01 40.63
CA ASN A 37 13.63 -17.89 42.08
C ASN A 37 15.05 -18.25 42.52
N THR A 38 15.84 -17.27 42.96
CA THR A 38 17.24 -17.48 43.36
C THR A 38 17.41 -18.23 44.67
N ALA A 39 16.36 -18.31 45.51
CA ALA A 39 16.41 -19.04 46.78
C ALA A 39 16.11 -20.55 46.61
N SER A 40 15.16 -20.90 45.73
CA SER A 40 14.80 -22.30 45.45
C SER A 40 15.44 -22.86 44.17
N LEU A 41 16.12 -22.02 43.40
CA LEU A 41 16.70 -22.32 42.07
C LEU A 41 15.69 -22.79 41.01
N CYS A 42 14.39 -22.62 41.26
CA CYS A 42 13.34 -22.95 40.29
C CYS A 42 13.32 -21.90 39.16
N GLN A 43 13.18 -22.37 37.93
CA GLN A 43 13.09 -21.53 36.73
C GLN A 43 11.87 -21.89 35.91
N ASN A 44 11.25 -20.86 35.33
CA ASN A 44 10.22 -21.00 34.31
C ASN A 44 10.44 -19.94 33.23
N PHE A 45 9.96 -20.19 32.02
CA PHE A 45 10.02 -19.23 30.93
C PHE A 45 8.70 -19.20 30.15
N ALA A 46 8.41 -18.05 29.57
CA ALA A 46 7.29 -17.86 28.65
C ALA A 46 7.81 -17.14 27.41
N THR A 47 7.18 -17.40 26.25
CA THR A 47 7.51 -16.72 25.01
C THR A 47 6.29 -16.00 24.45
N SER A 48 6.53 -14.87 23.81
CA SER A 48 5.52 -14.10 23.09
C SER A 48 6.11 -13.55 21.80
N THR A 49 5.35 -13.59 20.72
CA THR A 49 5.79 -13.12 19.40
C THR A 49 5.08 -11.82 19.06
N VAL A 50 5.85 -10.80 18.73
CA VAL A 50 5.35 -9.51 18.25
C VAL A 50 5.66 -9.40 16.76
N THR A 51 4.61 -9.22 15.95
CA THR A 51 4.72 -8.99 14.51
C THR A 51 4.39 -7.53 14.21
N VAL A 52 5.35 -6.80 13.64
CA VAL A 52 5.18 -5.44 13.16
C VAL A 52 5.18 -5.47 11.64
N MET A 53 4.14 -4.89 11.03
CA MET A 53 4.04 -4.80 9.57
C MET A 53 5.07 -3.79 9.03
N PRO A 54 5.64 -4.04 7.84
CA PRO A 54 6.55 -3.09 7.21
C PRO A 54 5.80 -1.82 6.78
N ALA A 55 6.54 -0.71 6.70
CA ALA A 55 6.06 0.46 5.98
C ALA A 55 5.87 0.08 4.50
N ALA A 56 4.69 0.36 3.96
CA ALA A 56 4.28 -0.04 2.63
C ALA A 56 4.10 1.17 1.71
N THR A 57 4.51 1.02 0.45
CA THR A 57 4.15 1.95 -0.64
C THR A 57 3.35 1.21 -1.69
N ALA A 58 2.31 1.83 -2.23
CA ALA A 58 1.53 1.28 -3.34
C ALA A 58 2.02 1.85 -4.67
N SER A 59 2.01 1.02 -5.71
CA SER A 59 2.38 1.40 -7.09
C SER A 59 1.43 0.76 -8.10
N SER A 60 1.37 1.34 -9.31
CA SER A 60 0.52 0.88 -10.41
C SER A 60 1.33 0.75 -11.71
N ALA A 61 1.05 -0.30 -12.47
CA ALA A 61 1.65 -0.57 -13.78
C ALA A 61 0.58 -1.01 -14.79
N PRO A 62 0.32 -0.24 -15.87
CA PRO A 62 0.88 1.08 -16.15
C PRO A 62 0.31 2.16 -15.22
N ALA A 63 1.11 3.19 -14.92
CA ALA A 63 0.66 4.35 -14.16
C ALA A 63 -0.40 5.20 -14.91
N SER A 64 -0.41 5.10 -16.23
CA SER A 64 -1.39 5.76 -17.10
C SER A 64 -1.87 4.85 -18.22
N ILE A 65 -3.18 4.86 -18.45
CA ILE A 65 -3.86 4.07 -19.46
C ILE A 65 -4.33 4.98 -20.60
N CYS A 66 -4.28 4.50 -21.85
CA CYS A 66 -4.76 5.22 -23.01
C CYS A 66 -6.18 4.75 -23.37
N VAL A 67 -7.16 5.64 -23.24
CA VAL A 67 -8.61 5.39 -23.48
C VAL A 67 -9.24 4.35 -22.54
N SER A 68 -8.75 3.11 -22.56
CA SER A 68 -9.15 2.04 -21.65
C SER A 68 -8.07 0.97 -21.52
N GLY A 69 -8.08 0.23 -20.42
CA GLY A 69 -7.09 -0.80 -20.14
C GLY A 69 -7.11 -1.22 -18.68
N THR A 70 -6.27 -2.21 -18.36
CA THR A 70 -6.07 -2.73 -17.01
C THR A 70 -4.82 -2.10 -16.38
N ALA A 71 -4.73 -2.16 -15.04
CA ALA A 71 -3.52 -1.81 -14.31
C ALA A 71 -3.27 -2.80 -13.18
N ASP A 72 -2.03 -3.24 -13.06
CA ASP A 72 -1.57 -4.07 -11.95
C ASP A 72 -1.09 -3.18 -10.81
N LEU A 73 -1.66 -3.39 -9.64
CA LEU A 73 -1.29 -2.70 -8.41
C LEU A 73 -0.40 -3.62 -7.57
N SER A 74 0.63 -3.06 -6.95
CA SER A 74 1.52 -3.80 -6.07
C SER A 74 1.97 -2.98 -4.86
N LEU A 75 2.16 -3.67 -3.75
CA LEU A 75 2.82 -3.16 -2.56
C LEU A 75 4.33 -3.40 -2.62
N SER A 76 5.09 -2.43 -2.13
CA SER A 76 6.51 -2.60 -1.79
C SER A 76 6.69 -2.32 -0.29
N PRO A 77 7.22 -3.28 0.49
CA PRO A 77 7.59 -4.64 0.09
C PRO A 77 6.35 -5.51 -0.24
N THR A 78 6.54 -6.66 -0.90
CA THR A 78 5.45 -7.60 -1.21
C THR A 78 5.16 -8.61 -0.07
N THR A 79 6.04 -8.68 0.93
CA THR A 79 5.98 -9.64 2.04
C THR A 79 6.20 -8.93 3.38
N GLY A 80 5.97 -9.65 4.49
CA GLY A 80 6.08 -9.11 5.85
C GLY A 80 4.75 -8.64 6.46
N TYR A 81 3.66 -8.78 5.71
CA TYR A 81 2.31 -8.52 6.21
C TYR A 81 1.74 -9.74 6.94
N GLY A 82 0.90 -9.50 7.95
CA GLY A 82 0.18 -10.57 8.64
C GLY A 82 -0.80 -11.29 7.69
N ALA A 83 -1.11 -12.55 7.95
CA ALA A 83 -2.12 -13.27 7.19
C ALA A 83 -3.47 -12.55 7.29
N GLY A 84 -4.13 -12.29 6.15
CA GLY A 84 -5.42 -11.59 6.12
C GLY A 84 -5.36 -10.11 6.51
N SER A 85 -4.17 -9.53 6.61
CA SER A 85 -4.00 -8.13 7.02
C SER A 85 -4.22 -7.12 5.89
N ILE A 86 -4.20 -7.52 4.62
CA ILE A 86 -4.31 -6.58 3.50
C ILE A 86 -5.75 -6.50 3.02
N GLN A 87 -6.23 -5.29 2.76
CA GLN A 87 -7.50 -5.03 2.07
C GLN A 87 -7.32 -3.85 1.10
N TRP A 88 -7.42 -4.11 -0.20
CA TRP A 88 -7.45 -3.03 -1.20
C TRP A 88 -8.80 -2.33 -1.21
N GLN A 89 -8.76 -1.04 -1.47
CA GLN A 89 -9.91 -0.17 -1.59
C GLN A 89 -9.84 0.66 -2.88
N VAL A 90 -10.99 1.11 -3.38
CA VAL A 90 -11.10 1.97 -4.56
C VAL A 90 -11.86 3.25 -4.23
N SER A 91 -11.50 4.34 -4.89
CA SER A 91 -12.17 5.63 -4.82
C SER A 91 -12.14 6.32 -6.19
N SER A 92 -13.23 7.03 -6.54
CA SER A 92 -13.30 7.89 -7.72
C SER A 92 -12.68 9.28 -7.52
N THR A 93 -12.52 9.73 -6.28
CA THR A 93 -12.06 11.10 -5.96
C THR A 93 -10.69 11.14 -5.30
N GLY A 94 -10.24 10.05 -4.69
CA GLY A 94 -8.99 9.99 -3.92
C GLY A 94 -9.06 10.71 -2.57
N LEU A 95 -10.24 11.17 -2.15
CA LEU A 95 -10.41 11.87 -0.87
C LEU A 95 -10.48 10.89 0.30
N SER A 96 -9.95 11.27 1.46
CA SER A 96 -10.11 10.49 2.69
C SER A 96 -11.59 10.22 2.96
N GLY A 97 -11.93 8.96 3.27
CA GLY A 97 -13.31 8.52 3.52
C GLY A 97 -14.13 8.18 2.27
N SER A 98 -13.62 8.42 1.05
CA SER A 98 -14.30 8.03 -0.20
C SER A 98 -13.94 6.61 -0.68
N TYR A 99 -13.06 5.94 0.03
CA TYR A 99 -12.55 4.61 -0.31
C TYR A 99 -13.52 3.52 0.14
N THR A 100 -13.78 2.56 -0.75
CA THR A 100 -14.62 1.39 -0.48
C THR A 100 -13.83 0.10 -0.69
N ASP A 101 -14.06 -0.89 0.17
CA ASP A 101 -13.39 -2.19 0.10
C ASP A 101 -13.69 -2.89 -1.23
N ILE A 102 -12.64 -3.37 -1.89
CA ILE A 102 -12.76 -4.25 -3.06
C ILE A 102 -12.89 -5.69 -2.56
N PRO A 103 -14.00 -6.39 -2.83
CA PRO A 103 -14.18 -7.76 -2.37
C PRO A 103 -13.04 -8.68 -2.81
N SER A 104 -12.54 -9.49 -1.87
CA SER A 104 -11.48 -10.50 -2.09
C SER A 104 -10.11 -9.95 -2.51
N ALA A 105 -9.91 -8.64 -2.53
CA ALA A 105 -8.63 -8.02 -2.84
C ALA A 105 -7.74 -7.94 -1.58
N VAL A 106 -7.21 -9.10 -1.18
CA VAL A 106 -6.50 -9.29 0.10
C VAL A 106 -5.01 -9.65 -0.05
N ASN A 107 -4.49 -9.59 -1.27
CA ASN A 107 -3.10 -9.92 -1.58
C ASN A 107 -2.25 -8.65 -1.73
N SER A 108 -0.93 -8.78 -1.65
CA SER A 108 0.01 -7.68 -1.89
C SER A 108 -0.02 -7.14 -3.33
N THR A 109 -0.70 -7.84 -4.23
CA THR A 109 -0.92 -7.47 -5.63
C THR A 109 -2.41 -7.53 -5.96
N TYR A 110 -2.87 -6.64 -6.82
CA TYR A 110 -4.24 -6.61 -7.30
C TYR A 110 -4.29 -6.16 -8.77
N SER A 111 -4.91 -6.95 -9.63
CA SER A 111 -5.17 -6.57 -11.02
C SER A 111 -6.49 -5.81 -11.10
N ALA A 112 -6.42 -4.51 -11.35
CA ALA A 112 -7.61 -3.70 -11.58
C ALA A 112 -8.28 -4.10 -12.91
N PRO A 113 -9.62 -4.22 -12.95
CA PRO A 113 -10.35 -4.50 -14.18
C PRO A 113 -10.19 -3.35 -15.18
N SER A 114 -10.54 -3.61 -16.44
CA SER A 114 -10.43 -2.60 -17.48
C SER A 114 -11.32 -1.39 -17.18
N THR A 115 -10.75 -0.19 -17.22
CA THR A 115 -11.44 1.07 -16.92
C THR A 115 -11.13 2.14 -17.97
N SER A 116 -12.13 2.98 -18.26
CA SER A 116 -12.00 4.18 -19.10
C SER A 116 -12.00 5.49 -18.28
N THR A 117 -12.05 5.39 -16.95
CA THR A 117 -12.02 6.53 -16.02
C THR A 117 -10.88 6.39 -15.03
N SER A 118 -10.28 7.53 -14.65
CA SER A 118 -9.24 7.55 -13.62
C SER A 118 -9.79 7.14 -12.26
N PHE A 119 -9.06 6.30 -11.54
CA PHE A 119 -9.41 5.84 -10.19
C PHE A 119 -8.22 5.96 -9.24
N TRP A 120 -8.54 6.03 -7.97
CA TRP A 120 -7.61 6.00 -6.85
C TRP A 120 -7.77 4.68 -6.11
N TYR A 121 -6.65 4.05 -5.79
CA TYR A 121 -6.60 2.84 -5.01
C TYR A 121 -5.90 3.13 -3.69
N GLY A 122 -6.43 2.55 -2.62
CA GLY A 122 -5.86 2.63 -1.29
C GLY A 122 -5.69 1.23 -0.72
N VAL A 123 -4.85 1.07 0.28
CA VAL A 123 -4.73 -0.18 1.03
C VAL A 123 -4.93 0.11 2.50
N VAL A 124 -5.83 -0.63 3.12
CA VAL A 124 -5.98 -0.66 4.57
C VAL A 124 -5.31 -1.91 5.09
N PHE A 125 -4.49 -1.77 6.12
CA PHE A 125 -3.96 -2.91 6.85
C PHE A 125 -4.80 -3.19 8.09
N LYS A 126 -5.09 -4.46 8.38
CA LYS A 126 -5.79 -4.92 9.58
C LYS A 126 -4.86 -5.78 10.43
N ASP A 127 -4.95 -5.66 11.74
CA ASP A 127 -4.26 -6.57 12.66
C ASP A 127 -4.97 -7.94 12.72
N GLY A 128 -4.40 -8.89 13.47
CA GLY A 128 -4.98 -10.22 13.66
C GLY A 128 -6.34 -10.23 14.37
N ALA A 129 -6.73 -9.12 15.01
CA ALA A 129 -8.04 -8.92 15.63
C ALA A 129 -9.04 -8.21 14.70
N GLY A 130 -8.61 -7.82 13.50
CA GLY A 130 -9.43 -7.11 12.50
C GLY A 130 -9.45 -5.59 12.66
N THR A 131 -8.66 -5.03 13.57
CA THR A 131 -8.56 -3.57 13.78
C THR A 131 -7.74 -2.93 12.67
N THR A 132 -8.23 -1.82 12.12
CA THR A 132 -7.53 -1.08 11.08
C THR A 132 -6.31 -0.36 11.62
N CYS A 133 -5.17 -0.58 10.96
CA CYS A 133 -3.92 0.12 11.21
C CYS A 133 -3.91 1.46 10.47
N GLN A 134 -3.20 2.46 11.00
CA GLN A 134 -3.15 3.81 10.39
C GLN A 134 -2.34 3.90 9.09
N LEU A 135 -1.73 2.81 8.63
CA LEU A 135 -1.00 2.77 7.36
C LEU A 135 -2.01 2.68 6.20
N ASN A 136 -2.06 3.72 5.36
CA ASN A 136 -2.96 3.79 4.21
C ASN A 136 -2.24 4.34 2.96
N PRO A 137 -1.34 3.56 2.32
CA PRO A 137 -0.74 3.99 1.07
C PRO A 137 -1.81 4.08 -0.02
N THR A 138 -1.68 5.08 -0.88
CA THR A 138 -2.59 5.30 -2.01
C THR A 138 -1.82 5.40 -3.32
N VAL A 139 -2.48 5.06 -4.42
CA VAL A 139 -1.94 5.15 -5.78
C VAL A 139 -3.06 5.50 -6.76
N SER A 140 -2.78 6.33 -7.75
CA SER A 140 -3.73 6.65 -8.82
C SER A 140 -3.44 5.85 -10.09
N VAL A 141 -4.50 5.47 -10.81
CA VAL A 141 -4.44 4.97 -12.18
C VAL A 141 -5.12 6.00 -13.07
N MET A 142 -4.35 6.68 -13.91
CA MET A 142 -4.85 7.81 -14.70
C MET A 142 -5.22 7.36 -16.12
N VAL A 143 -6.46 7.59 -16.53
CA VAL A 143 -6.88 7.34 -17.92
C VAL A 143 -6.75 8.63 -18.71
N THR A 144 -6.02 8.57 -19.82
CA THR A 144 -5.83 9.69 -20.75
C THR A 144 -6.41 9.35 -22.11
N ASN A 145 -7.23 10.25 -22.65
CA ASN A 145 -7.79 10.11 -24.00
C ASN A 145 -7.20 11.22 -24.89
N PRO A 146 -6.19 10.92 -25.73
CA PRO A 146 -5.68 11.91 -26.67
C PRO A 146 -6.75 12.21 -27.72
N GLN A 147 -7.14 13.49 -27.83
CA GLN A 147 -8.08 13.94 -28.85
C GLN A 147 -7.28 14.58 -29.99
N LEU A 148 -7.56 14.12 -31.22
CA LEU A 148 -7.08 14.77 -32.43
C LEU A 148 -7.98 15.97 -32.70
N LEU A 149 -7.46 17.18 -32.55
CA LEU A 149 -8.25 18.40 -32.69
C LEU A 149 -8.44 18.79 -34.14
N THR A 150 -7.35 18.79 -34.88
CA THR A 150 -7.35 19.19 -36.30
C THR A 150 -6.38 18.31 -37.07
N THR A 151 -6.79 17.96 -38.27
CA THR A 151 -5.92 17.54 -39.35
C THR A 151 -5.96 18.64 -40.40
N THR A 152 -4.83 18.95 -41.01
CA THR A 152 -4.81 19.76 -42.22
C THR A 152 -4.66 18.80 -43.41
N PRO A 153 -5.74 18.48 -44.14
CA PRO A 153 -5.64 17.64 -45.32
C PRO A 153 -4.83 18.39 -46.38
N GLY A 154 -3.87 17.70 -47.00
CA GLY A 154 -3.22 18.19 -48.20
C GLY A 154 -3.65 17.36 -49.39
N SER A 155 -4.22 18.01 -50.40
CA SER A 155 -4.52 17.39 -51.69
C SER A 155 -3.79 18.13 -52.80
N ARG A 156 -3.20 17.39 -53.74
CA ARG A 156 -2.53 17.97 -54.92
C ARG A 156 -2.69 17.10 -56.16
N CYS A 157 -2.69 17.75 -57.31
CA CYS A 157 -2.63 17.15 -58.63
C CYS A 157 -1.32 17.59 -59.32
N GLY A 158 -0.36 16.67 -59.55
CA GLY A 158 0.95 16.95 -60.19
C GLY A 158 2.15 16.25 -59.52
N THR A 159 3.40 16.69 -59.73
CA THR A 159 4.64 16.20 -59.05
C THR A 159 5.18 17.20 -58.01
N GLY A 160 5.61 16.74 -56.83
CA GLY A 160 5.91 17.59 -55.64
C GLY A 160 5.40 17.00 -54.31
N SER A 161 5.88 17.51 -53.17
CA SER A 161 5.56 17.01 -51.83
C SER A 161 4.33 17.67 -51.20
N VAL A 162 3.53 16.89 -50.47
CA VAL A 162 2.46 17.39 -49.58
C VAL A 162 2.96 17.36 -48.13
N GLN A 163 2.77 18.45 -47.39
CA GLN A 163 2.92 18.45 -45.93
C GLN A 163 1.57 18.18 -45.27
N LEU A 164 1.52 17.15 -44.43
CA LEU A 164 0.39 16.85 -43.56
C LEU A 164 0.76 17.25 -42.13
N GLN A 165 -0.15 17.92 -41.43
CA GLN A 165 0.02 18.30 -40.04
C GLN A 165 -1.19 17.82 -39.21
N ALA A 166 -0.92 17.35 -37.99
CA ALA A 166 -1.90 16.89 -37.04
C ALA A 166 -1.57 17.48 -35.66
N THR A 167 -2.55 18.12 -35.02
CA THR A 167 -2.41 18.64 -33.66
C THR A 167 -3.25 17.83 -32.69
N ALA A 168 -2.61 17.26 -31.66
CA ALA A 168 -3.26 16.49 -30.61
C ALA A 168 -3.09 17.16 -29.23
N ILE A 169 -4.07 16.96 -28.34
CA ILE A 169 -3.95 17.39 -26.93
C ILE A 169 -4.15 16.23 -25.98
N ARG A 170 -3.52 16.29 -24.82
CA ARG A 170 -3.82 15.44 -23.67
C ARG A 170 -4.87 16.14 -22.81
N ARG A 171 -6.12 15.64 -22.79
CA ARG A 171 -7.12 16.10 -21.81
C ARG A 171 -6.83 15.42 -20.46
N GLN A 172 -6.27 16.17 -19.52
CA GLN A 172 -6.38 15.82 -18.10
C GLN A 172 -7.63 16.54 -17.57
N ARG A 173 -8.62 15.76 -17.13
CA ARG A 173 -9.86 16.26 -16.53
C ARG A 173 -9.73 16.28 -15.03
#